data_AF-A0A957UZT5-F1
#
_entry.id   AF-A0A957UZT5-F1
#
_cell.length_a   1.000
_cell.length_b   1.000
_cell.length_c   1.000
_cell.angle_alpha   90.00
_cell.angle_beta   90.00
_cell.angle_gamma   90.00
#
_symmetry.space_group_name_H-M   'P 1'
#
loop_
_entity.id
_entity.type
_entity.pdbx_description
1 polymer ?
#
loop_
_entity_poly.entity_id
_entity_poly.type
_entity_poly.pdbx_seq_one_letter_code
_entity_poly.pdbx_strand_id
1 'polypeptide(L)' 'MPRTHREEHRTERIGWLRAAVLGANDGIVSTASLVVGVAAASTGRTEVLIAGVAGLVAGAMSMAAGEYVSVSSQEDT' A
#
# COMPACT_ATOMS: atom_id res chain seq x y z
N MET A 1 -34.98 -28.86 -7.66
CA MET A 1 -33.76 -28.71 -6.85
C MET A 1 -32.75 -27.92 -7.66
N PRO A 2 -32.36 -26.69 -7.26
CA PRO A 2 -31.39 -25.93 -8.02
C PRO A 2 -30.00 -26.55 -7.80
N ARG A 3 -29.30 -26.85 -8.88
CA ARG A 3 -27.90 -27.27 -8.85
C ARG A 3 -27.07 -26.04 -8.51
N THR A 4 -26.49 -26.00 -7.31
CA THR A 4 -25.51 -25.00 -6.93
C THR A 4 -24.24 -25.23 -7.76
N HIS A 5 -24.03 -24.39 -8.77
CA HIS A 5 -22.80 -24.36 -9.54
C HIS A 5 -21.73 -23.72 -8.65
N ARG A 6 -20.80 -24.53 -8.11
CA ARG A 6 -19.68 -24.01 -7.33
C ARG A 6 -18.66 -23.45 -8.30
N GLU A 7 -18.77 -22.17 -8.60
CA GLU A 7 -17.70 -21.44 -9.29
C GLU A 7 -16.51 -21.33 -8.34
N GLU A 8 -15.39 -21.97 -8.70
CA GLU A 8 -14.09 -21.67 -8.08
C GLU A 8 -13.69 -20.25 -8.44
N HIS A 9 -14.18 -19.32 -7.65
CA HIS A 9 -13.81 -17.93 -7.71
C HIS A 9 -12.35 -17.82 -7.26
N ARG A 10 -11.42 -17.57 -8.21
CA ARG A 10 -10.02 -17.22 -7.92
C ARG A 10 -9.88 -15.83 -7.29
N THR A 11 -10.78 -15.46 -6.39
CA THR A 11 -10.92 -14.12 -5.82
C THR A 11 -9.77 -13.77 -4.88
N GLU A 12 -9.18 -14.76 -4.19
CA GLU A 12 -8.00 -14.53 -3.33
C GLU A 12 -6.82 -13.95 -4.13
N ARG A 13 -6.61 -14.43 -5.37
CA ARG A 13 -5.55 -13.89 -6.24
C ARG A 13 -5.87 -12.50 -6.81
N ILE A 14 -7.08 -12.01 -6.63
CA ILE A 14 -7.48 -10.65 -7.08
C ILE A 14 -7.29 -9.66 -5.93
N GLY A 15 -7.48 -10.09 -4.67
CA GLY A 15 -7.29 -9.27 -3.47
C GLY A 15 -5.87 -8.71 -3.33
N TRP A 16 -4.85 -9.58 -3.29
CA TRP A 16 -3.45 -9.15 -3.16
C TRP A 16 -2.99 -8.28 -4.34
N LEU A 17 -3.47 -8.55 -5.55
CA LEU A 17 -3.13 -7.76 -6.74
C LEU A 17 -3.72 -6.36 -6.64
N ARG A 18 -4.96 -6.24 -6.17
CA ARG A 18 -5.60 -4.94 -5.93
C ARG A 18 -4.84 -4.15 -4.85
N ALA A 19 -4.52 -4.79 -3.73
CA ALA A 19 -3.75 -4.16 -2.65
C ALA A 19 -2.37 -3.69 -3.15
N ALA A 20 -1.69 -4.52 -3.96
CA ALA A 20 -0.40 -4.17 -4.55
C ALA A 20 -0.49 -2.99 -5.54
N VAL A 21 -1.50 -2.96 -6.41
CA VAL A 21 -1.69 -1.87 -7.39
C VAL A 21 -2.05 -0.55 -6.70
N LEU A 22 -2.99 -0.57 -5.75
CA LEU A 22 -3.36 0.62 -4.98
C LEU A 22 -2.19 1.11 -4.13
N GLY A 23 -1.48 0.19 -3.47
CA GLY A 23 -0.29 0.52 -2.69
C GLY A 23 0.84 1.12 -3.53
N ALA A 24 1.07 0.61 -4.75
CA ALA A 24 2.06 1.17 -5.66
C ALA A 24 1.65 2.58 -6.14
N ASN A 25 0.38 2.77 -6.51
CA ASN A 25 -0.14 4.07 -6.92
C ASN A 25 0.00 5.11 -5.80
N ASP A 26 -0.49 4.78 -4.61
CA ASP A 26 -0.47 5.69 -3.47
C ASP A 26 0.96 5.91 -2.98
N GLY A 27 1.81 4.88 -3.01
CA GLY A 27 3.22 4.95 -2.64
C GLY A 27 4.02 5.91 -3.51
N ILE A 28 3.82 5.88 -4.84
CA ILE A 28 4.50 6.79 -5.76
C ILE A 28 4.05 8.23 -5.54
N VAL A 29 2.73 8.46 -5.51
CA VAL A 29 2.18 9.83 -5.38
C VAL A 29 2.56 10.43 -4.04
N SER A 30 2.36 9.70 -2.94
CA SER A 30 2.68 10.19 -1.59
C SER A 30 4.17 10.47 -1.40
N THR A 31 5.06 9.57 -1.85
CA THR A 31 6.51 9.76 -1.73
C THR A 31 6.98 10.92 -2.60
N ALA A 32 6.48 11.05 -3.83
CA ALA A 32 6.83 12.17 -4.71
C ALA A 32 6.36 13.51 -4.13
N SER A 33 5.12 13.59 -3.65
CA SER A 33 4.60 14.80 -3.00
C SER A 33 5.37 15.16 -1.74
N LEU A 34 5.74 14.19 -0.92
CA LEU A 34 6.56 14.40 0.28
C LEU A 34 7.96 14.92 -0.09
N VAL A 35 8.65 14.28 -1.03
CA VAL A 35 9.99 14.69 -1.48
C VAL A 35 9.95 16.09 -2.08
N VAL A 36 8.96 16.42 -2.92
CA VAL A 36 8.78 17.76 -3.47
C VAL A 36 8.53 18.79 -2.37
N GLY A 37 7.67 18.49 -1.40
CA GLY A 37 7.39 19.39 -0.28
C GLY A 37 8.62 19.65 0.59
N VAL A 38 9.38 18.61 0.92
CA VAL A 38 10.63 18.74 1.69
C VAL A 38 11.69 19.47 0.89
N ALA A 39 11.84 19.19 -0.41
CA ALA A 39 12.78 19.88 -1.28
C ALA A 39 12.44 21.36 -1.47
N ALA A 40 11.16 21.74 -1.38
CA ALA A 40 10.75 23.15 -1.40
C ALA A 40 11.10 23.89 -0.10
N ALA A 41 11.19 23.18 1.04
CA ALA A 41 11.44 23.74 2.36
C ALA A 41 12.90 23.62 2.84
N SER A 42 13.69 22.72 2.23
CA SER A 42 15.07 22.42 2.61
C SER A 42 16.07 22.84 1.53
N THR A 43 17.26 23.26 1.94
CA THR A 43 18.41 23.53 1.05
C THR A 43 19.38 22.34 0.95
N GLY A 44 19.22 21.32 1.80
CA GLY A 44 20.14 20.19 1.95
C GLY A 44 19.69 18.93 1.21
N ARG A 45 20.48 18.44 0.25
CA ARG A 45 20.21 17.19 -0.47
C ARG A 45 20.07 15.98 0.46
N THR A 46 20.88 15.92 1.51
CA THR A 46 20.85 14.83 2.49
C THR A 46 19.53 14.80 3.26
N GLU A 47 18.97 15.96 3.61
CA GLU A 47 17.69 16.05 4.32
C GLU A 47 16.54 15.52 3.47
N VAL A 48 16.52 15.91 2.18
CA VAL A 48 15.53 15.42 1.21
C VAL A 48 15.62 13.89 1.05
N LEU A 49 16.84 13.34 0.96
CA LEU A 49 17.05 11.90 0.83
C LEU A 49 16.61 11.13 2.08
N ILE A 50 16.97 11.62 3.28
CA ILE A 50 16.56 10.99 4.54
C ILE A 50 15.04 11.00 4.66
N ALA A 51 14.39 12.15 4.40
CA ALA A 51 12.95 12.27 4.48
C ALA A 51 12.24 11.36 3.44
N GLY A 52 12.74 11.31 2.21
CA GLY A 52 12.18 10.46 1.16
C GLY A 52 12.28 8.97 1.49
N VAL A 53 13.45 8.49 1.93
CA VAL A 53 13.63 7.07 2.30
C VAL A 53 12.81 6.73 3.54
N ALA A 54 12.82 7.58 4.57
CA ALA A 54 12.02 7.38 5.77
C ALA A 54 10.51 7.32 5.44
N GLY A 55 10.03 8.24 4.61
CA GLY A 55 8.63 8.28 4.17
C GLY A 55 8.23 7.04 3.37
N LEU A 56 9.10 6.57 2.46
CA LEU A 56 8.85 5.36 1.68
C LEU A 56 8.76 4.12 2.58
N VAL A 57 9.71 3.95 3.51
CA VAL A 57 9.72 2.80 4.42
C VAL A 57 8.51 2.84 5.36
N ALA A 58 8.20 4.00 5.94
CA ALA A 58 7.04 4.18 6.80
C ALA A 58 5.72 3.91 6.05
N GLY A 59 5.58 4.43 4.82
CA GLY A 59 4.41 4.21 3.98
C GLY A 59 4.22 2.74 3.61
N ALA A 60 5.28 2.06 3.16
CA ALA A 60 5.24 0.64 2.83
C ALA A 60 4.87 -0.23 4.04
N MET A 61 5.46 0.04 5.20
CA MET A 61 5.12 -0.66 6.45
C MET A 61 3.66 -0.45 6.86
N SER A 62 3.14 0.78 6.76
CA SER A 62 1.74 1.08 7.09
C SER A 62 0.77 0.38 6.15
N MET A 63 1.06 0.32 4.85
CA MET A 63 0.21 -0.36 3.86
C MET A 63 0.21 -1.88 4.08
N ALA A 64 1.38 -2.47 4.35
CA ALA A 64 1.49 -3.89 4.67
C ALA A 64 0.76 -4.25 5.98
N ALA A 65 0.91 -3.43 7.02
CA ALA A 65 0.21 -3.63 8.28
C ALA A 65 -1.30 -3.48 8.12
N GLY A 66 -1.77 -2.50 7.34
CA GLY A 66 -3.19 -2.31 7.05
C GLY A 66 -3.80 -3.50 6.33
N GLU A 67 -3.11 -4.05 5.33
CA GLU A 67 -3.57 -5.25 4.62
C GLU A 67 -3.59 -6.48 5.54
N TYR A 68 -2.54 -6.68 6.36
CA TYR A 68 -2.48 -7.79 7.32
C TYR A 68 -3.68 -7.76 8.29
N VAL A 69 -3.96 -6.59 8.89
CA VAL A 69 -5.11 -6.43 9.81
C VAL A 69 -6.44 -6.64 9.08
N SER A 70 -6.56 -6.20 7.83
CA SER A 70 -7.76 -6.40 7.01
C SER A 70 -8.02 -7.87 6.69
N VAL A 71 -6.97 -8.66 6.46
CA VAL A 71 -7.10 -10.12 6.22
C VAL A 71 -7.45 -10.82 7.52
N SER A 72 -6.74 -10.54 8.62
CA SER A 72 -7.04 -11.16 9.93
C SER A 72 -8.46 -10.88 10.40
N SER A 73 -9.00 -9.68 10.14
CA SER A 73 -10.38 -9.34 10.50
C SER A 73 -11.44 -10.08 9.67
N GLN A 74 -11.10 -10.53 8.46
CA GLN A 74 -11.99 -11.36 7.63
C GLN A 74 -11.92 -12.85 7.99
N GLU A 75 -10.83 -13.29 8.60
CA GLU A 75 -10.68 -14.65 9.14
C GLU A 75 -11.46 -14.84 10.45
N ASP A 76 -11.68 -13.77 11.21
CA ASP A 76 -12.42 -13.76 12.48
C ASP A 76 -13.96 -13.59 12.34
N THR A 77 -14.51 -13.49 11.11
CA THR A 77 -15.96 -13.40 10.82
C THR A 77 -16.50 -14.64 10.10
#